data_AF-A0A3B8JQD0-F1
#
_entry.id   AF-A0A3B8JQD0-F1
#
_cell.length_a   1.000
_cell.length_b   1.000
_cell.length_c   1.000
_cell.angle_alpha   90.00
_cell.angle_beta   90.00
_cell.angle_gamma   90.00
#
_symmetry.space_group_name_H-M   'P 1'
#
loop_
_entity.id
_entity.type
_entity.pdbx_description
1 polymer ?
#
loop_
_entity_poly.entity_id
_entity_poly.type
_entity_poly.pdbx_seq_one_letter_code
_entity_poly.pdbx_strand_id
1 'polypeptide(L)'
;MSKPLDATLSVEIAKRIKSKAKKCFENAYNAALLTEGCLYVQGFLAVAGGPYQPIEHSWIELDNSLVDPTFPHLNKKAEDIFYFPVQRLSVSELKAAVEEAKEDYPEDDPLPVYGAMPYEYYGDKMLGGADYLMVYKEAERQCRELNKPKIKEGL
;
A
#
# COMPACT_ATOMS: atom_id res chain seq x y z
N MET A 1 -12.14 -10.65 -4.15
CA MET A 1 -11.72 -11.28 -2.87
C MET A 1 -10.33 -10.77 -2.53
N SER A 2 -10.02 -10.55 -1.26
CA SER A 2 -8.68 -10.11 -0.84
C SER A 2 -7.67 -11.25 -1.00
N LYS A 3 -6.50 -10.96 -1.59
CA LYS A 3 -5.42 -11.94 -1.78
C LYS A 3 -4.65 -12.09 -0.46
N PRO A 4 -4.27 -13.30 -0.05
CA PRO A 4 -3.45 -13.49 1.15
C PRO A 4 -2.05 -12.92 0.95
N LEU A 5 -1.48 -12.35 2.01
CA LEU A 5 -0.07 -11.94 2.05
C LEU A 5 0.83 -13.18 2.06
N ASP A 6 1.71 -13.31 1.08
CA ASP A 6 2.82 -14.24 1.10
C ASP A 6 3.99 -13.63 1.89
N ALA A 7 3.99 -13.88 3.20
CA ALA A 7 4.98 -13.34 4.12
C ALA A 7 6.41 -13.80 3.79
N THR A 8 6.56 -15.04 3.32
CA THR A 8 7.86 -15.62 2.99
C THR A 8 8.47 -14.92 1.77
N LEU A 9 7.69 -14.81 0.69
CA LEU A 9 8.12 -14.15 -0.53
C LEU A 9 8.35 -12.65 -0.30
N SER A 10 7.52 -12.02 0.55
CA SER A 10 7.70 -10.63 0.98
C SER A 10 9.06 -10.40 1.64
N VAL A 11 9.49 -11.28 2.55
CA VAL A 11 10.82 -11.22 3.20
C VAL A 11 11.95 -11.49 2.20
N GLU A 12 11.77 -12.42 1.27
CA GLU A 12 12.77 -12.74 0.25
C GLU A 12 13.02 -11.56 -0.69
N ILE A 13 11.96 -10.97 -1.23
CA ILE A 13 12.04 -9.82 -2.13
C ILE A 13 12.59 -8.60 -1.38
N ALA A 14 12.14 -8.35 -0.15
CA ALA A 14 12.66 -7.29 0.72
C ALA A 14 14.18 -7.34 0.86
N LYS A 15 14.76 -8.53 1.04
CA LYS A 15 16.22 -8.72 1.11
C LYS A 15 16.90 -8.42 -0.22
N ARG A 16 16.33 -8.88 -1.34
CA ARG A 16 16.90 -8.66 -2.69
C ARG A 16 16.96 -7.18 -3.06
N ILE A 17 15.89 -6.44 -2.77
CA ILE A 17 15.83 -4.99 -3.06
C ILE A 17 16.46 -4.12 -1.98
N LYS A 18 16.90 -4.71 -0.86
CA LYS A 18 17.37 -3.99 0.34
C LYS A 18 16.33 -2.97 0.83
N SER A 19 15.12 -3.45 1.08
CA SER A 19 13.97 -2.60 1.40
C SER A 19 14.19 -1.75 2.65
N LYS A 20 13.58 -0.57 2.69
CA LYS A 20 13.70 0.40 3.78
C LYS A 20 12.36 0.66 4.45
N ALA A 21 12.32 0.73 5.78
CA ALA A 21 11.09 0.83 6.57
C ALA A 21 10.15 1.98 6.19
N LYS A 22 10.69 3.15 5.79
CA LYS A 22 9.91 4.37 5.51
C LYS A 22 9.72 4.64 4.01
N LYS A 23 10.00 3.67 3.15
CA LYS A 23 10.00 3.84 1.69
C LYS A 23 9.12 2.78 1.01
N CYS A 24 7.88 2.63 1.46
CA CYS A 24 6.98 1.59 0.95
C CYS A 24 6.76 1.68 -0.57
N PHE A 25 6.56 2.88 -1.11
CA PHE A 25 6.42 3.10 -2.56
C PHE A 25 7.66 2.72 -3.35
N GLU A 26 8.86 3.14 -2.92
CA GLU A 26 10.14 2.75 -3.54
C GLU A 26 10.35 1.23 -3.44
N ASN A 27 10.03 0.62 -2.29
CA ASN A 27 10.16 -0.82 -2.09
C ASN A 27 9.26 -1.60 -3.05
N ALA A 28 7.99 -1.22 -3.17
CA ALA A 28 7.04 -1.87 -4.06
C ALA A 28 7.39 -1.63 -5.54
N TYR A 29 7.87 -0.44 -5.89
CA TYR A 29 8.39 -0.14 -7.23
C TYR A 29 9.57 -1.06 -7.59
N ASN A 30 10.59 -1.13 -6.73
CA ASN A 30 11.75 -1.99 -6.95
C ASN A 30 11.38 -3.47 -6.99
N ALA A 31 10.41 -3.90 -6.18
CA ALA A 31 9.87 -5.26 -6.24
C ALA A 31 9.16 -5.54 -7.57
N ALA A 32 8.38 -4.58 -8.08
CA ALA A 32 7.69 -4.70 -9.36
C ALA A 32 8.67 -4.82 -10.53
N LEU A 33 9.79 -4.11 -10.49
CA LEU A 33 10.84 -4.21 -11.51
C LEU A 33 11.56 -5.58 -11.54
N LEU A 34 11.58 -6.30 -10.41
CA LEU A 34 12.24 -7.60 -10.29
C LEU A 34 11.30 -8.80 -10.45
N THR A 35 9.99 -8.57 -10.54
CA THR A 35 8.99 -9.63 -10.48
C THR A 35 8.11 -9.60 -11.74
N GLU A 36 8.30 -10.59 -12.60
CA GLU A 36 7.50 -10.73 -13.81
C GLU A 36 6.03 -11.06 -13.50
N GLY A 37 5.11 -10.57 -14.33
CA GLY A 37 3.68 -10.87 -14.21
C GLY A 37 2.98 -10.24 -12.99
N CYS A 38 3.66 -9.38 -12.22
CA CYS A 38 3.04 -8.70 -11.09
C CYS A 38 2.31 -7.41 -11.51
N LEU A 39 1.40 -6.98 -10.63
CA LEU A 39 0.84 -5.64 -10.65
C LEU A 39 1.38 -4.87 -9.46
N TYR A 40 1.83 -3.65 -9.70
CA TYR A 40 2.10 -2.68 -8.64
C TYR A 40 0.78 -2.14 -8.11
N VAL A 41 0.63 -2.06 -6.79
CA VAL A 41 -0.62 -1.65 -6.15
C VAL A 41 -0.37 -0.54 -5.13
N GLN A 42 -1.17 0.51 -5.20
CA GLN A 42 -1.26 1.57 -4.20
C GLN A 42 -2.60 1.51 -3.48
N GLY A 43 -2.57 1.80 -2.19
CA GLY A 43 -3.76 1.91 -1.38
C GLY A 43 -3.44 2.10 0.09
N PHE A 44 -4.16 1.40 0.95
CA PHE A 44 -4.06 1.59 2.39
C PHE A 44 -3.88 0.28 3.16
N LEU A 45 -3.18 0.36 4.28
CA LEU A 45 -3.20 -0.65 5.33
C LEU A 45 -4.12 -0.21 6.47
N ALA A 46 -4.89 -1.15 7.00
CA ALA A 46 -5.47 -1.05 8.34
C ALA A 46 -4.78 -2.06 9.26
N VAL A 47 -4.37 -1.60 10.43
CA VAL A 47 -3.72 -2.42 11.46
C VAL A 47 -4.29 -2.07 12.84
N ALA A 48 -4.26 -3.03 13.77
CA ALA A 48 -4.60 -2.76 15.16
C ALA A 48 -3.51 -1.93 15.86
N GLY A 49 -3.95 -1.03 16.74
CA GLY A 49 -3.11 -0.07 17.45
C GLY A 49 -2.85 1.23 16.67
N GLY A 50 -1.94 2.05 17.21
CA GLY A 50 -1.52 3.30 16.57
C GLY A 50 -1.04 3.07 15.12
N PRO A 51 -1.37 3.97 14.17
CA PRO A 51 -1.89 5.33 14.39
C PRO A 51 -3.43 5.45 14.48
N TYR A 52 -4.18 4.34 14.59
CA TYR A 52 -5.66 4.33 14.60
C TYR A 52 -6.33 4.88 13.33
N GLN A 53 -5.55 5.07 12.27
CA GLN A 53 -5.99 5.57 10.98
C GLN A 53 -5.34 4.72 9.87
N PRO A 54 -5.96 4.69 8.66
CA PRO A 54 -5.36 4.04 7.50
C PRO A 54 -3.96 4.56 7.21
N ILE A 55 -3.05 3.68 6.81
CA ILE A 55 -1.68 4.01 6.43
C ILE A 55 -1.57 3.88 4.92
N GLU A 56 -1.22 4.96 4.23
CA GLU A 56 -0.89 4.91 2.80
C GLU A 56 0.28 3.97 2.56
N HIS A 57 0.10 3.07 1.59
CA HIS A 57 1.04 2.00 1.36
C HIS A 57 0.97 1.48 -0.06
N SER A 58 1.97 0.68 -0.42
CA SER A 58 2.02 -0.03 -1.69
C SER A 58 2.70 -1.37 -1.57
N TRP A 59 2.37 -2.24 -2.50
CA TRP A 59 2.82 -3.63 -2.57
C TRP A 59 2.73 -4.11 -4.01
N ILE A 60 3.08 -5.36 -4.27
CA ILE A 60 2.81 -6.01 -5.56
C ILE A 60 1.79 -7.14 -5.38
N GLU A 61 0.91 -7.30 -6.35
CA GLU A 61 0.00 -8.44 -6.43
C GLU A 61 0.46 -9.39 -7.53
N LEU A 62 0.55 -10.68 -7.19
CA LEU A 62 0.64 -11.79 -8.12
C LEU A 62 -0.77 -12.36 -8.34
N ASP A 63 -0.91 -13.40 -9.16
CA ASP A 63 -2.20 -14.02 -9.46
C ASP A 63 -2.96 -14.42 -8.19
N ASN A 64 -2.28 -15.11 -7.27
CA ASN A 64 -2.89 -15.75 -6.10
C ASN A 64 -2.46 -15.16 -4.75
N SER A 65 -1.53 -14.20 -4.74
CA SER A 65 -0.98 -13.67 -3.50
C SER A 65 -0.62 -12.19 -3.60
N LEU A 66 -0.51 -11.58 -2.43
CA LEU A 66 0.04 -10.26 -2.23
C LEU A 66 1.48 -10.40 -1.71
N VAL A 67 2.39 -9.55 -2.18
CA VAL A 67 3.76 -9.46 -1.70
C VAL A 67 4.03 -8.03 -1.28
N ASP A 68 4.31 -7.82 -0.01
CA ASP A 68 4.64 -6.52 0.56
C ASP A 68 6.12 -6.49 0.96
N PRO A 69 7.01 -5.90 0.14
CA PRO A 69 8.44 -5.84 0.47
C PRO A 69 8.76 -4.95 1.69
N THR A 70 7.77 -4.21 2.20
CA THR A 70 7.88 -3.43 3.45
C THR A 70 7.43 -4.23 4.67
N PHE A 71 6.74 -5.36 4.48
CA PHE A 71 6.23 -6.22 5.56
C PHE A 71 7.25 -6.51 6.68
N PRO A 72 8.53 -6.84 6.40
CA PRO A 72 9.50 -7.15 7.45
C PRO A 72 9.76 -5.97 8.42
N HIS A 73 9.43 -4.74 8.01
CA HIS A 73 9.62 -3.52 8.79
C HIS A 73 8.36 -3.09 9.56
N LEU A 74 7.21 -3.73 9.31
CA LEU A 74 5.94 -3.34 9.92
C LEU A 74 5.81 -3.79 11.37
N ASN A 75 6.62 -4.76 11.82
CA ASN A 75 6.56 -5.35 13.17
C ASN A 75 5.13 -5.84 13.53
N LYS A 76 4.43 -6.43 12.56
CA LYS A 76 3.08 -7.00 12.68
C LYS A 76 3.07 -8.42 12.11
N LYS A 77 2.12 -9.24 12.53
CA LYS A 77 1.86 -10.52 11.88
C LYS A 77 1.05 -10.31 10.60
N ALA A 78 1.19 -11.20 9.63
CA ALA A 78 0.44 -11.15 8.38
C ALA A 78 -1.09 -11.14 8.62
N GLU A 79 -1.57 -11.91 9.60
CA GLU A 79 -2.99 -11.99 9.99
C GLU A 79 -3.56 -10.70 10.60
N ASP A 80 -2.69 -9.78 11.05
CA ASP A 80 -3.07 -8.53 11.70
C ASP A 80 -3.05 -7.32 10.73
N ILE A 81 -2.75 -7.54 9.45
CA ILE A 81 -2.65 -6.49 8.43
C ILE A 81 -3.73 -6.68 7.38
N PHE A 82 -4.52 -5.63 7.17
CA PHE A 82 -5.60 -5.61 6.19
C PHE A 82 -5.22 -4.67 5.05
N TYR A 83 -5.18 -5.20 3.83
CA TYR A 83 -4.79 -4.48 2.63
C TYR A 83 -6.02 -4.00 1.87
N PHE A 84 -6.04 -2.71 1.54
CA PHE A 84 -7.13 -2.03 0.82
C PHE A 84 -6.61 -1.45 -0.49
N PRO A 85 -6.65 -2.21 -1.59
CA PRO A 85 -6.13 -1.78 -2.89
C PRO A 85 -7.01 -0.66 -3.47
N VAL A 86 -6.37 0.35 -4.06
CA VAL A 86 -7.04 1.42 -4.80
C VAL A 86 -6.69 1.34 -6.28
N GLN A 87 -5.40 1.50 -6.59
CA GLN A 87 -4.90 1.55 -7.95
C GLN A 87 -3.99 0.36 -8.22
N ARG A 88 -4.13 -0.23 -9.41
CA ARG A 88 -3.25 -1.28 -9.92
C ARG A 88 -2.62 -0.82 -11.21
N LEU A 89 -1.31 -0.98 -11.34
CA LEU A 89 -0.54 -0.62 -12.51
C LEU A 89 0.28 -1.84 -12.95
N SER A 90 0.27 -2.13 -14.24
CA SER A 90 1.29 -2.98 -14.83
C SER A 90 2.66 -2.32 -14.69
N VAL A 91 3.73 -3.13 -14.79
CA VAL A 91 5.10 -2.60 -14.74
C VAL A 91 5.36 -1.55 -15.84
N SER A 92 4.74 -1.69 -17.02
CA SER A 92 4.83 -0.70 -18.09
C SER A 92 4.14 0.61 -17.74
N GLU A 93 2.93 0.57 -17.20
CA GLU A 93 2.19 1.77 -16.79
C GLU A 93 2.89 2.48 -15.63
N LEU A 94 3.41 1.72 -14.66
CA LEU A 94 4.17 2.26 -13.54
C LEU A 94 5.42 3.02 -14.01
N LYS A 95 6.19 2.43 -14.94
CA LYS A 95 7.38 3.09 -15.50
C LYS A 95 7.02 4.37 -16.24
N ALA A 96 5.97 4.34 -17.06
CA ALA A 96 5.51 5.53 -17.77
C ALA A 96 5.10 6.65 -16.80
N ALA A 97 4.32 6.33 -15.77
CA ALA A 97 3.89 7.30 -14.77
C ALA A 97 5.06 7.91 -13.97
N VAL A 98 6.07 7.08 -13.61
CA VAL A 98 7.27 7.56 -12.90
C VAL A 98 8.16 8.42 -13.81
N GLU A 99 8.24 8.11 -15.10
CA GLU A 99 8.99 8.92 -16.07
C GLU A 99 8.31 10.29 -16.25
N GLU A 100 6.99 10.30 -16.49
CA GLU A 100 6.17 11.52 -16.63
C GLU A 100 6.31 12.43 -15.40
N ALA A 101 6.19 11.86 -14.19
CA ALA A 101 6.33 12.61 -12.95
C ALA A 101 7.72 13.27 -12.80
N LYS A 102 8.79 12.60 -13.24
CA LYS A 102 10.16 13.16 -13.21
C LYS A 102 10.36 14.25 -14.26
N GLU A 103 9.70 14.15 -15.40
CA GLU A 103 9.78 15.17 -16.45
C GLU A 103 9.03 16.44 -16.04
N ASP A 104 7.84 16.29 -15.47
CA ASP A 104 7.01 17.42 -15.03
C ASP A 104 7.55 18.09 -13.76
N TYR A 105 8.05 17.29 -12.81
CA TYR A 105 8.49 17.75 -11.48
C TYR A 105 9.81 17.07 -11.06
N PRO A 106 10.96 17.44 -11.67
CA PRO A 106 12.24 16.76 -11.45
C PRO A 106 12.78 16.86 -10.00
N GLU A 107 12.31 17.83 -9.24
CA GLU A 107 12.72 18.07 -7.84
C GLU A 107 11.84 17.32 -6.82
N ASP A 108 10.71 16.74 -7.25
CA ASP A 108 9.76 16.04 -6.39
C ASP A 108 9.97 14.52 -6.39
N ASP A 109 9.48 13.83 -5.35
CA ASP A 109 9.51 12.36 -5.32
C ASP A 109 8.46 11.84 -6.33
N PRO A 110 8.85 11.06 -7.36
CA PRO A 110 7.93 10.60 -8.41
C PRO A 110 6.97 9.50 -7.93
N LEU A 111 7.07 9.10 -6.66
CA LEU A 111 6.17 8.17 -6.00
C LEU A 111 5.58 8.80 -4.74
N PRO A 112 4.31 8.55 -4.41
CA PRO A 112 3.35 7.67 -5.09
C PRO A 112 2.89 8.21 -6.45
N VAL A 113 2.35 7.31 -7.29
CA VAL A 113 1.69 7.68 -8.55
C VAL A 113 0.32 8.28 -8.24
N TYR A 114 0.13 9.55 -8.57
CA TYR A 114 -1.17 10.20 -8.42
C TYR A 114 -2.14 9.75 -9.51
N GLY A 115 -3.41 9.57 -9.15
CA GLY A 115 -4.47 9.24 -10.11
C GLY A 115 -4.78 10.40 -11.07
N ALA A 116 -5.57 10.13 -12.12
CA ALA A 116 -5.97 11.17 -13.07
C ALA A 116 -6.79 12.29 -12.39
N MET A 117 -6.58 13.53 -12.85
CA MET A 117 -7.39 14.68 -12.46
C MET A 117 -8.88 14.45 -12.76
N PRO A 118 -9.81 15.02 -11.97
CA PRO A 118 -9.59 15.94 -10.85
C PRO A 118 -9.18 15.21 -9.56
N TYR A 119 -8.20 15.77 -8.84
CA TYR A 119 -7.80 15.25 -7.54
C TYR A 119 -8.88 15.51 -6.49
N GLU A 120 -9.19 14.49 -5.69
CA GLU A 120 -9.92 14.68 -4.45
C GLU A 120 -8.94 14.73 -3.27
N TYR A 121 -9.34 15.44 -2.22
CA TYR A 121 -8.60 15.49 -0.97
C TYR A 121 -9.23 14.52 0.02
N TYR A 122 -8.40 13.79 0.77
CA TYR A 122 -8.85 13.05 1.94
C TYR A 122 -7.99 13.45 3.14
N GLY A 123 -8.65 14.07 4.14
CA GLY A 123 -7.94 14.84 5.16
C GLY A 123 -7.18 16.01 4.52
N ASP A 124 -5.90 16.19 4.89
CA ASP A 124 -5.01 17.22 4.32
C ASP A 124 -4.16 16.72 3.14
N LYS A 125 -4.39 15.49 2.65
CA LYS A 125 -3.58 14.85 1.62
C LYS A 125 -4.32 14.76 0.28
N MET A 126 -3.62 15.17 -0.79
CA MET A 126 -4.06 15.06 -2.17
C MET A 126 -3.36 13.85 -2.79
N LEU A 127 -4.03 12.70 -2.85
CA LEU A 127 -3.41 11.47 -3.40
C LEU A 127 -4.23 10.79 -4.50
N GLY A 128 -5.49 11.21 -4.73
CA GLY A 128 -6.29 10.66 -5.82
C GLY A 128 -7.75 11.08 -5.81
N GLY A 129 -8.55 10.56 -6.75
CA GLY A 129 -9.97 10.89 -6.90
C GLY A 129 -10.91 10.14 -5.94
N ALA A 130 -12.21 10.12 -6.26
CA ALA A 130 -13.27 9.52 -5.45
C ALA A 130 -13.00 8.08 -4.97
N ASP A 131 -12.30 7.27 -5.78
CA ASP A 131 -11.95 5.89 -5.43
C ASP A 131 -11.00 5.81 -4.22
N TYR A 132 -10.02 6.72 -4.13
CA TYR A 132 -9.14 6.81 -2.97
C TYR A 132 -9.93 7.17 -1.70
N LEU A 133 -10.85 8.13 -1.79
CA LEU A 133 -11.69 8.53 -0.65
C LEU A 133 -12.61 7.38 -0.19
N MET A 134 -13.19 6.64 -1.12
CA MET A 134 -14.05 5.51 -0.82
C MET A 134 -13.28 4.40 -0.08
N VAL A 135 -12.13 4.01 -0.61
CA VAL A 135 -11.31 2.95 -0.03
C VAL A 135 -10.67 3.40 1.29
N TYR A 136 -10.29 4.68 1.41
CA TYR A 136 -9.83 5.26 2.66
C TYR A 136 -10.90 5.13 3.76
N LYS A 137 -12.16 5.49 3.47
CA LYS A 137 -13.27 5.35 4.44
C LYS A 137 -13.49 3.90 4.86
N GLU A 138 -13.30 2.96 3.95
CA GLU A 138 -13.42 1.53 4.28
C GLU A 138 -12.26 1.04 5.15
N ALA A 139 -11.02 1.43 4.82
CA ALA A 139 -9.87 1.18 5.67
C ALA A 139 -10.01 1.84 7.05
N GLU A 140 -10.62 3.04 7.11
CA GLU A 140 -10.88 3.76 8.35
C GLU A 140 -11.89 2.99 9.22
N ARG A 141 -12.96 2.48 8.62
CA ARG A 141 -13.92 1.60 9.29
C ARG A 141 -13.20 0.38 9.87
N GLN A 142 -12.33 -0.26 9.09
CA GLN A 142 -11.55 -1.40 9.56
C GLN A 142 -10.63 -1.02 10.74
N CYS A 143 -9.93 0.11 10.66
CA CYS A 143 -9.14 0.63 11.78
C CYS A 143 -9.99 0.83 13.04
N ARG A 144 -11.21 1.37 12.91
CA ARG A 144 -12.14 1.56 14.04
C ARG A 144 -12.55 0.21 14.64
N GLU A 145 -12.91 -0.77 13.82
CA GLU A 145 -13.29 -2.12 14.27
C GLU A 145 -12.14 -2.82 15.03
N LEU A 146 -10.92 -2.77 14.49
CA LEU A 146 -9.74 -3.38 15.11
C LEU A 146 -9.38 -2.79 16.47
N ASN A 147 -9.80 -1.54 16.72
CA ASN A 147 -9.47 -0.79 17.93
C ASN A 147 -10.68 -0.58 18.86
N LYS A 148 -11.81 -1.25 18.60
CA LYS A 148 -12.94 -1.23 19.54
C LYS A 148 -12.50 -1.81 20.89
N PRO A 149 -12.88 -1.18 22.02
CA PRO A 149 -12.67 -1.76 23.33
C PRO A 149 -13.35 -3.14 23.36
N LYS A 150 -12.60 -4.19 23.68
CA LYS A 150 -13.21 -5.49 23.99
C LYS A 150 -13.98 -5.30 25.28
N ILE A 151 -15.31 -5.18 25.20
CA ILE A 151 -16.17 -5.26 26.38
C ILE A 151 -15.90 -6.65 26.96
N LYS A 152 -15.27 -6.70 28.13
CA LYS A 152 -15.18 -7.95 28.90
C LYS A 152 -16.62 -8.30 29.28
N GLU A 153 -17.21 -9.28 28.62
CA GLU A 153 -18.35 -9.99 29.21
C GLU A 153 -17.88 -10.56 30.55
N GLY A 154 -18.69 -10.31 31.58
CA GLY A 154 -18.30 -10.33 32.98
C GLY A 154 -17.73 -11.64 33.49
N LEU A 155 -16.85 -11.50 34.49
CA LEU A 155 -16.61 -12.50 35.54
C LEU A 155 -17.65 -12.31 36.64
#